data_AF-R4X9J4-F1
#
_entry.id   AF-R4X9J4-F1
#
_cell.length_a   1.000
_cell.length_b   1.000
_cell.length_c   1.000
_cell.angle_alpha   90.00
_cell.angle_beta   90.00
_cell.angle_gamma   90.00
#
_symmetry.space_group_name_H-M   'P 1'
#
loop_
_entity.id
_entity.type
_entity.pdbx_description
1 polymer ?
#
loop_
_entity_poly.entity_id
_entity_poly.type
_entity_poly.pdbx_seq_one_letter_code
_entity_poly.pdbx_strand_id
1 'polypeptide(L)'
;MDWFQNAQPTALPPRRTVIRELPLHLVDTSNKVIDQGTAVYHDFVSFCGRDNVIEVAVALIIGSAFTAVSVSLVTDILTPLLSLVPFLNRNLVNKFVVLSCGHGPNVHKDSTLRSIKAECKYNTLAQAATDGAITLSYGKFFETSLQFLISACSLYLMIKSIQLFWHKKIVKETQNCRYCRKEISKNASRCGFCTSWMDGREEQESTSFEWPKFNGLDEMTNGLFRSSPIDAKQKRRAD
;
A
#
# COMPACT_ATOMS: atom_id res chain seq x y z
N MET A 1 -23.70 -15.51 64.62
CA MET A 1 -24.99 -14.78 64.56
C MET A 1 -24.94 -13.71 65.65
N ASP A 2 -25.55 -12.55 65.41
CA ASP A 2 -25.66 -11.39 66.32
C ASP A 2 -24.70 -10.19 66.11
N TRP A 3 -24.44 -9.78 64.87
CA TRP A 3 -23.96 -8.41 64.57
C TRP A 3 -25.01 -7.51 63.88
N PHE A 4 -26.16 -8.06 63.45
CA PHE A 4 -27.13 -7.31 62.63
C PHE A 4 -28.29 -6.65 63.39
N GLN A 5 -28.27 -6.58 64.73
CA GLN A 5 -29.43 -6.07 65.48
C GLN A 5 -29.36 -4.61 65.96
N ASN A 6 -28.29 -3.85 65.71
CA ASN A 6 -28.15 -2.49 66.26
C ASN A 6 -27.61 -1.43 65.28
N ALA A 7 -28.13 -1.36 64.05
CA ALA A 7 -27.88 -0.22 63.16
C ALA A 7 -29.20 0.44 62.76
N GLN A 8 -29.61 1.48 63.50
CA GLN A 8 -30.68 2.39 63.09
C GLN A 8 -30.19 3.29 61.93
N PRO A 9 -30.99 3.55 60.89
CA PRO A 9 -30.60 4.46 59.82
C PRO A 9 -30.56 5.90 60.34
N THR A 10 -29.38 6.50 60.42
CA THR A 10 -29.22 7.93 60.67
C THR A 10 -29.70 8.70 59.43
N ALA A 11 -30.67 9.59 59.62
CA ALA A 11 -31.21 10.44 58.56
C ALA A 11 -30.10 11.31 57.95
N LEU A 12 -29.99 11.31 56.62
CA LEU A 12 -29.13 12.23 55.88
C LEU A 12 -29.62 13.67 56.08
N PRO A 13 -28.72 14.67 56.25
CA PRO A 13 -29.13 16.07 56.32
C PRO A 13 -29.79 16.51 54.99
N PRO A 14 -30.75 17.45 55.03
CA PRO A 14 -31.44 17.89 53.82
C PRO A 14 -30.45 18.48 52.82
N ARG A 15 -30.48 17.96 51.59
CA ARG A 15 -29.67 18.42 50.46
C ARG A 15 -30.00 19.89 50.18
N ARG A 16 -29.13 20.79 50.65
CA ARG A 16 -29.24 22.24 50.39
C ARG A 16 -29.07 22.47 48.88
N THR A 17 -30.18 22.66 48.18
CA THR A 17 -30.22 22.97 46.74
C THR A 17 -29.74 24.40 46.51
N VAL A 18 -28.41 24.61 46.60
CA VAL A 18 -27.73 25.83 46.14
C VAL A 18 -27.54 25.74 44.62
N ILE A 19 -28.64 25.66 43.87
CA ILE A 19 -28.62 25.78 42.41
C ILE A 19 -29.82 26.65 42.04
N ARG A 20 -29.73 27.97 42.19
CA ARG A 20 -30.76 28.86 41.66
C ARG A 20 -30.28 30.23 41.16
N GLU A 21 -28.98 30.42 40.94
CA GLU A 21 -28.44 31.70 40.44
C GLU A 21 -27.17 31.45 39.60
N LEU A 22 -27.16 30.45 38.70
CA LEU A 22 -26.06 30.33 37.74
C LEU A 22 -26.32 31.34 36.59
N PRO A 23 -25.41 32.27 36.28
CA PRO A 23 -25.62 33.26 35.21
C PRO A 23 -25.92 32.54 33.90
N LEU A 24 -27.09 32.84 33.30
CA LEU A 24 -27.61 32.16 32.11
C LEU A 24 -26.60 32.13 30.95
N HIS A 25 -25.80 33.20 30.83
CA HIS A 25 -24.76 33.34 29.81
C HIS A 25 -23.64 32.28 29.92
N LEU A 26 -23.30 31.80 31.11
CA LEU A 26 -22.28 30.75 31.29
C LEU A 26 -22.80 29.38 30.84
N VAL A 27 -24.09 29.12 31.08
CA VAL A 27 -24.77 27.91 30.62
C VAL A 27 -24.88 27.90 29.09
N ASP A 28 -25.22 29.03 28.49
CA ASP A 28 -25.31 29.16 27.02
C ASP A 28 -23.94 29.04 26.35
N THR A 29 -22.88 29.62 26.93
CA THR A 29 -21.52 29.42 26.40
C THR A 29 -21.07 27.96 26.51
N SER A 30 -21.47 27.24 27.57
CA SER A 30 -21.16 25.83 27.72
C SER A 30 -21.90 24.96 26.70
N ASN A 31 -23.21 25.21 26.51
CA ASN A 31 -24.01 24.48 25.52
C ASN A 31 -23.52 24.73 24.08
N LYS A 32 -23.14 25.97 23.75
CA LYS A 32 -22.63 26.30 22.41
C LYS A 32 -21.29 25.64 22.07
N VAL A 33 -20.41 25.47 23.07
CA VAL A 33 -19.14 24.72 22.91
C VAL A 33 -19.40 23.22 22.79
N ILE A 34 -20.37 22.68 23.55
CA ILE A 34 -20.77 21.27 23.47
C ILE A 34 -21.41 20.98 22.10
N ASP A 35 -22.28 21.85 21.59
CA ASP A 35 -22.94 21.70 20.29
C ASP A 35 -21.96 21.83 19.12
N GLN A 36 -20.94 22.69 19.25
CA GLN A 36 -19.85 22.76 18.27
C GLN A 36 -19.00 21.49 18.28
N GLY A 37 -18.73 20.92 19.47
CA GLY A 37 -17.98 19.67 19.60
C GLY A 37 -18.72 18.48 18.99
N THR A 38 -20.04 18.38 19.19
CA THR A 38 -20.86 17.30 18.62
C THR A 38 -21.01 17.45 17.10
N ALA A 39 -21.12 18.68 16.58
CA ALA A 39 -21.16 18.95 15.14
C ALA A 39 -19.87 18.51 14.43
N VAL A 40 -18.70 18.88 14.96
CA VAL A 40 -17.40 18.48 14.39
C VAL A 40 -17.21 16.96 14.43
N TYR A 41 -17.66 16.29 15.50
CA TYR A 41 -17.64 14.84 15.59
C TYR A 41 -18.55 14.18 14.54
N HIS A 42 -19.77 14.69 14.37
CA HIS A 42 -20.70 14.16 13.37
C HIS A 42 -20.19 14.32 11.94
N ASP A 43 -19.55 15.46 11.64
CA ASP A 43 -18.92 15.72 10.33
C ASP A 43 -17.72 14.81 10.11
N PHE A 44 -16.91 14.55 11.14
CA PHE A 44 -15.79 13.61 11.07
C PHE A 44 -16.25 12.16 10.87
N VAL A 45 -17.28 11.72 11.59
CA VAL A 45 -17.87 10.39 11.41
C VAL A 45 -18.48 10.26 10.02
N SER A 46 -19.18 11.30 9.53
CA SER A 46 -19.72 11.35 8.17
C SER A 46 -18.61 11.34 7.10
N PHE A 47 -17.46 11.95 7.39
CA PHE A 47 -16.27 11.91 6.54
C PHE A 47 -15.65 10.52 6.48
N CYS A 48 -15.46 9.88 7.65
CA CYS A 48 -14.90 8.55 7.79
C CYS A 48 -15.83 7.48 7.25
N GLY A 49 -17.15 7.63 7.36
CA GLY A 49 -18.14 6.68 6.84
C GLY A 49 -18.17 6.57 5.31
N ARG A 50 -17.34 7.31 4.59
CA ARG A 50 -17.18 7.19 3.14
C ARG A 50 -16.23 6.03 2.82
N ASP A 51 -16.72 5.06 2.05
CA ASP A 51 -15.95 3.86 1.67
C ASP A 51 -14.60 4.20 1.02
N ASN A 52 -14.54 5.24 0.18
CA ASN A 52 -13.31 5.70 -0.47
C ASN A 52 -12.22 6.15 0.53
N VAL A 53 -12.60 6.66 1.70
CA VAL A 53 -11.63 7.12 2.72
C VAL A 53 -11.11 5.94 3.53
N ILE A 54 -12.01 5.03 3.93
CA ILE A 54 -11.65 3.85 4.74
C ILE A 54 -10.70 2.94 3.96
N GLU A 55 -10.97 2.68 2.68
CA GLU A 55 -10.14 1.80 1.86
C GLU A 55 -8.69 2.30 1.77
N VAL A 56 -8.51 3.61 1.51
CA VAL A 56 -7.18 4.24 1.46
C VAL A 56 -6.49 4.19 2.83
N ALA A 57 -7.23 4.46 3.91
CA ALA A 57 -6.67 4.43 5.26
C ALA A 57 -6.19 3.03 5.66
N VAL A 58 -6.99 2.00 5.38
CA VAL A 58 -6.64 0.60 5.68
C VAL A 58 -5.42 0.17 4.88
N ALA A 59 -5.35 0.53 3.59
CA ALA A 59 -4.18 0.24 2.75
C ALA A 59 -2.89 0.85 3.30
N LEU A 60 -2.94 2.09 3.80
CA LEU A 60 -1.78 2.79 4.37
C LEU A 60 -1.32 2.16 5.70
N ILE A 61 -2.26 1.80 6.57
CA ILE A 61 -1.94 1.17 7.86
C ILE A 61 -1.27 -0.19 7.63
N ILE A 62 -1.87 -1.04 6.78
CA ILE A 62 -1.30 -2.36 6.44
C ILE A 62 0.04 -2.19 5.72
N GLY A 63 0.17 -1.23 4.81
CA GLY A 63 1.41 -0.96 4.09
C GLY A 63 2.56 -0.54 5.02
N SER A 64 2.28 0.32 6.01
CA SER A 64 3.29 0.77 6.98
C SER A 64 3.73 -0.37 7.91
N ALA A 65 2.79 -1.17 8.42
CA ALA A 65 3.09 -2.33 9.26
C ALA A 65 3.89 -3.40 8.49
N PHE A 66 3.48 -3.68 7.25
CA PHE A 66 4.18 -4.63 6.38
C PHE A 66 5.61 -4.19 6.07
N THR A 67 5.80 -2.90 5.78
CA THR A 67 7.13 -2.33 5.55
C THR A 67 8.01 -2.49 6.79
N ALA A 68 7.49 -2.20 7.99
CA ALA A 68 8.24 -2.38 9.24
C ALA A 68 8.69 -3.83 9.47
N VAL A 69 7.81 -4.80 9.20
CA VAL A 69 8.16 -6.24 9.28
C VAL A 69 9.25 -6.61 8.26
N SER A 70 9.12 -6.13 7.02
CA SER A 70 10.13 -6.39 5.99
C SER A 70 11.50 -5.78 6.33
N VAL A 71 11.51 -4.60 6.96
CA VAL A 71 12.73 -3.93 7.41
C VAL A 71 13.37 -4.72 8.55
N SER A 72 12.62 -5.07 9.60
CA SER A 72 13.14 -5.86 10.73
C SER A 72 13.68 -7.22 10.29
N LEU A 73 13.01 -7.91 9.37
CA LEU A 73 13.53 -9.17 8.84
C LEU A 73 14.85 -9.00 8.06
N VAL A 74 15.02 -7.89 7.35
CA VAL A 74 16.27 -7.60 6.64
C VAL A 74 17.38 -7.18 7.62
N THR A 75 17.11 -6.26 8.53
CA THR A 75 18.12 -5.71 9.45
C THR A 75 18.52 -6.69 10.55
N ASP A 76 17.55 -7.42 11.10
CA ASP A 76 17.75 -8.18 12.35
C ASP A 76 18.05 -9.66 12.08
N ILE A 77 17.62 -10.18 10.93
CA ILE A 77 17.84 -11.60 10.55
C ILE A 77 18.84 -11.70 9.40
N LEU A 78 18.56 -11.05 8.26
CA LEU A 78 19.38 -11.26 7.06
C LEU A 78 20.75 -10.59 7.13
N THR A 79 20.84 -9.36 7.63
CA THR A 79 22.10 -8.61 7.75
C THR A 79 23.12 -9.31 8.66
N PRO A 80 22.79 -9.80 9.87
CA PRO A 80 23.76 -10.54 10.68
C PRO A 80 24.13 -11.90 10.07
N LEU A 81 23.19 -12.61 9.43
CA LEU A 81 23.49 -13.85 8.71
C LEU A 81 24.44 -13.63 7.53
N LEU A 82 24.28 -12.52 6.81
CA LEU A 82 25.18 -12.12 5.72
C LEU A 82 26.54 -11.65 6.23
N SER A 83 26.59 -11.00 7.39
CA SER A 83 27.84 -10.63 8.06
C SER A 83 28.65 -11.88 8.44
N LEU A 84 28.00 -12.99 8.77
CA LEU A 84 28.67 -14.26 9.06
C LEU A 84 29.40 -14.87 7.85
N VAL A 85 28.98 -14.54 6.62
CA VAL A 85 29.58 -15.09 5.39
C VAL A 85 30.95 -14.46 5.12
N PRO A 86 32.06 -15.23 5.07
CA PRO A 86 33.42 -14.69 4.98
C PRO A 86 33.73 -13.99 3.65
N PHE A 87 32.92 -14.21 2.62
CA PHE A 87 33.07 -13.57 1.30
C PHE A 87 32.68 -12.08 1.31
N LEU A 88 31.80 -11.66 2.22
CA LEU A 88 31.28 -10.31 2.27
C LEU A 88 31.91 -9.57 3.46
N ASN A 89 32.83 -8.65 3.15
CA ASN A 89 33.67 -8.00 4.15
C ASN A 89 32.82 -7.26 5.21
N ARG A 90 33.10 -7.42 6.51
CA ARG A 90 32.21 -6.93 7.58
C ARG A 90 32.25 -5.42 7.84
N ASN A 91 33.14 -4.70 7.16
CA ASN A 91 33.38 -3.26 7.37
C ASN A 91 33.25 -2.45 6.07
N LEU A 92 32.26 -2.75 5.23
CA LEU A 92 32.01 -1.92 4.04
C LEU A 92 31.69 -0.48 4.44
N VAL A 93 30.93 -0.26 5.52
CA VAL A 93 30.57 1.08 6.01
C VAL A 93 31.80 1.94 6.28
N ASN A 94 32.82 1.37 6.93
CA ASN A 94 34.07 2.07 7.26
C ASN A 94 35.06 2.09 6.09
N LYS A 95 34.65 1.67 4.89
CA LYS A 95 35.45 1.74 3.67
C LYS A 95 35.13 3.04 2.94
N PHE A 96 35.91 4.06 3.23
CA PHE A 96 35.80 5.38 2.63
C PHE A 96 37.17 5.88 2.19
N VAL A 97 37.19 6.67 1.12
CA VAL A 97 38.39 7.36 0.66
C VAL A 97 38.30 8.79 1.12
N VAL A 98 39.30 9.23 1.89
CA VAL A 98 39.45 10.63 2.29
C VAL A 98 40.09 11.38 1.13
N LEU A 99 39.40 12.39 0.60
CA LEU A 99 39.91 13.24 -0.47
C LEU A 99 40.68 14.44 0.10
N SER A 100 40.17 15.02 1.18
CA SER A 100 40.81 16.13 1.87
C SER A 100 40.85 15.86 3.37
N CYS A 101 42.04 16.03 3.94
CA CYS A 101 42.26 16.03 5.37
C CYS A 101 41.51 17.18 6.04
N GLY A 102 40.83 16.89 7.15
CA GLY A 102 40.23 17.90 8.02
C GLY A 102 41.27 18.53 8.96
N HIS A 103 40.87 19.52 9.77
CA HIS A 103 41.76 20.19 10.75
C HIS A 103 41.71 19.52 12.13
N GLY A 104 41.71 18.18 12.16
CA GLY A 104 41.59 17.38 13.37
C GLY A 104 42.92 17.00 14.03
N PRO A 105 42.88 16.52 15.29
CA PRO A 105 44.07 16.02 16.00
C PRO A 105 44.67 14.75 15.38
N ASN A 106 43.94 14.08 14.47
CA ASN A 106 44.35 12.84 13.81
C ASN A 106 45.13 13.07 12.50
N VAL A 107 45.63 14.30 12.29
CA VAL A 107 46.48 14.65 11.16
C VAL A 107 47.94 14.52 11.59
N HIS A 108 48.56 13.37 11.31
CA HIS A 108 50.00 13.24 11.43
C HIS A 108 50.64 13.99 10.26
N LYS A 109 51.18 15.18 10.53
CA LYS A 109 52.11 15.84 9.62
C LYS A 109 53.44 15.10 9.74
N ASP A 110 53.69 14.12 8.89
CA ASP A 110 55.05 13.61 8.75
C ASP A 110 55.90 14.70 8.08
N SER A 111 57.05 14.99 8.68
CA SER A 111 57.96 16.05 8.23
C SER A 111 58.85 15.61 7.06
N THR A 112 58.58 14.46 6.45
CA THR A 112 59.35 13.89 5.35
C THR A 112 58.76 14.26 3.98
N LEU A 113 59.29 15.35 3.43
CA LEU A 113 59.05 15.89 2.08
C LEU A 113 59.35 14.87 0.97
N ARG A 114 58.43 13.95 0.65
CA ARG A 114 58.36 13.33 -0.69
C ARG A 114 56.99 12.84 -1.16
N SER A 115 55.92 13.02 -0.39
CA SER A 115 54.56 12.72 -0.84
C SER A 115 53.58 13.82 -0.44
N ILE A 116 52.99 14.47 -1.46
CA ILE A 116 52.01 15.57 -1.38
C ILE A 116 50.64 15.04 -0.91
N LYS A 117 50.57 14.28 0.19
CA LYS A 117 49.30 13.78 0.73
C LYS A 117 49.41 13.51 2.22
N ALA A 118 48.73 14.32 3.03
CA ALA A 118 48.56 14.03 4.44
C ALA A 118 47.85 12.67 4.59
N GLU A 119 48.50 11.71 5.25
CA GLU A 119 47.89 10.41 5.56
C GLU A 119 46.92 10.55 6.72
N CYS A 120 45.70 11.02 6.42
CA CYS A 120 44.62 11.06 7.40
C CYS A 120 44.04 9.68 7.61
N LYS A 121 44.45 9.05 8.71
CA LYS A 121 43.96 7.74 9.12
C LYS A 121 42.77 7.92 10.08
N TYR A 122 41.57 7.76 9.55
CA TYR A 122 40.35 7.71 10.35
C TYR A 122 39.86 6.27 10.45
N ASN A 123 39.51 5.81 11.65
CA ASN A 123 38.96 4.47 11.85
C ASN A 123 37.44 4.41 11.60
N THR A 124 36.74 5.55 11.68
CA THR A 124 35.28 5.62 11.50
C THR A 124 34.88 6.85 10.69
N LEU A 125 33.75 6.74 9.99
CA LEU A 125 33.13 7.84 9.26
C LEU A 125 32.73 9.02 10.16
N ALA A 126 32.24 8.71 11.37
CA ALA A 126 31.84 9.73 12.33
C ALA A 126 33.02 10.62 12.74
N GLN A 127 34.19 10.02 12.95
CA GLN A 127 35.42 10.74 13.29
C GLN A 127 35.95 11.58 12.12
N ALA A 128 35.85 11.07 10.89
CA ALA A 128 36.21 11.84 9.70
C ALA A 128 35.29 13.06 9.51
N ALA A 129 34.00 12.92 9.85
CA ALA A 129 33.02 14.01 9.76
C ALA A 129 33.26 15.10 10.83
N THR A 130 33.60 14.75 12.07
CA THR A 130 33.89 15.74 13.13
C THR A 130 35.13 16.56 12.85
N ASP A 131 36.12 15.96 12.18
CA ASP A 131 37.37 16.64 11.83
C ASP A 131 37.21 17.54 10.59
N GLY A 132 36.03 17.53 9.93
CA GLY A 132 35.74 18.28 8.72
C GLY A 132 36.42 17.70 7.47
N ALA A 133 36.77 16.42 7.49
CA ALA A 133 37.39 15.76 6.35
C ALA A 133 36.37 15.49 5.25
N ILE A 134 36.71 15.84 4.01
CA ILE A 134 35.87 15.54 2.85
C ILE A 134 36.13 14.08 2.47
N THR A 135 35.16 13.21 2.76
CA THR A 135 35.24 11.77 2.53
C THR A 135 34.25 11.29 1.48
N LEU A 136 34.71 10.42 0.58
CA LEU A 136 33.87 9.66 -0.35
C LEU A 136 33.59 8.28 0.26
N SER A 137 32.40 8.14 0.85
CA SER A 137 31.95 6.94 1.56
C SER A 137 31.22 5.97 0.61
N TYR A 138 31.96 5.35 -0.32
CA TYR A 138 31.40 4.34 -1.22
C TYR A 138 30.90 3.09 -0.47
N GLY A 139 31.42 2.86 0.73
CA GLY A 139 30.92 1.86 1.68
C GLY A 139 29.42 1.90 1.94
N LYS A 140 28.92 3.09 2.31
CA LYS A 140 27.50 3.33 2.62
C LYS A 140 26.60 3.17 1.39
N PHE A 141 27.12 3.50 0.21
CA PHE A 141 26.40 3.30 -1.05
C PHE A 141 26.21 1.80 -1.38
N PHE A 142 27.27 1.00 -1.20
CA PHE A 142 27.17 -0.44 -1.45
C PHE A 142 26.31 -1.16 -0.39
N GLU A 143 26.38 -0.73 0.86
CA GLU A 143 25.50 -1.21 1.94
C GLU A 143 24.02 -1.02 1.60
N THR A 144 23.63 0.20 1.24
CA THR A 144 22.23 0.51 0.87
C THR A 144 21.79 -0.18 -0.42
N SER A 145 22.68 -0.31 -1.41
CA SER A 145 22.43 -1.07 -2.65
C SER A 145 22.22 -2.57 -2.37
N LEU A 146 23.04 -3.14 -1.49
CA LEU A 146 22.91 -4.53 -1.06
C LEU A 146 21.61 -4.73 -0.26
N GLN A 147 21.27 -3.80 0.63
CA GLN A 147 20.02 -3.84 1.38
C GLN A 147 18.78 -3.79 0.48
N PHE A 148 18.84 -3.02 -0.61
CA PHE A 148 17.78 -2.99 -1.63
C PHE A 148 17.60 -4.36 -2.30
N LEU A 149 18.69 -5.00 -2.72
CA LEU A 149 18.66 -6.35 -3.32
C LEU A 149 18.13 -7.41 -2.35
N ILE A 150 18.57 -7.37 -1.10
CA ILE A 150 18.12 -8.32 -0.06
C ILE A 150 16.65 -8.10 0.27
N SER A 151 16.19 -6.86 0.37
CA SER A 151 14.78 -6.53 0.60
C SER A 151 13.89 -7.04 -0.54
N ALA A 152 14.31 -6.88 -1.80
CA ALA A 152 13.60 -7.43 -2.95
C ALA A 152 13.51 -8.96 -2.90
N CYS A 153 14.61 -9.65 -2.58
CA CYS A 153 14.64 -11.11 -2.42
C CYS A 153 13.76 -11.56 -1.24
N SER A 154 13.79 -10.83 -0.13
CA SER A 154 13.00 -11.09 1.07
C SER A 154 11.50 -11.03 0.80
N LEU A 155 11.03 -9.96 0.15
CA LEU A 155 9.62 -9.82 -0.25
C LEU A 155 9.18 -10.96 -1.17
N TYR A 156 10.02 -11.36 -2.12
CA TYR A 156 9.76 -12.50 -2.99
C TYR A 156 9.63 -13.81 -2.22
N LEU A 157 10.58 -14.11 -1.31
CA LEU A 157 10.54 -15.31 -0.49
C LEU A 157 9.33 -15.33 0.44
N MET A 158 8.91 -14.17 0.97
CA MET A 158 7.73 -14.07 1.84
C MET A 158 6.42 -14.32 1.08
N ILE A 159 6.27 -13.74 -0.11
CA ILE A 159 5.09 -14.01 -0.96
C ILE A 159 5.09 -15.50 -1.34
N LYS A 160 6.25 -16.04 -1.71
CA LYS A 160 6.40 -17.45 -2.09
C LYS A 160 6.14 -18.39 -0.93
N SER A 161 6.55 -18.05 0.30
CA SER A 161 6.28 -18.89 1.48
C SER A 161 4.79 -18.95 1.79
N ILE A 162 4.07 -17.84 1.64
CA ILE A 162 2.61 -17.81 1.79
C ILE A 162 1.94 -18.60 0.66
N GLN A 163 2.35 -18.42 -0.59
CA GLN A 163 1.83 -19.16 -1.74
C GLN A 163 2.10 -20.67 -1.65
N LEU A 164 3.27 -21.04 -1.13
CA LEU A 164 3.66 -22.43 -0.91
C LEU A 164 2.83 -23.06 0.21
N PHE A 165 2.61 -22.32 1.29
CA PHE A 165 1.91 -22.82 2.47
C PHE A 165 0.38 -22.83 2.31
N TRP A 166 -0.17 -21.91 1.50
CA TRP A 166 -1.60 -21.80 1.22
C TRP A 166 -1.83 -21.91 -0.28
N HIS A 167 -1.84 -23.15 -0.79
CA HIS A 167 -2.00 -23.47 -2.22
C HIS A 167 -3.44 -23.21 -2.76
N LYS A 168 -4.15 -22.23 -2.22
CA LYS A 168 -5.46 -21.78 -2.75
C LYS A 168 -5.20 -20.70 -3.79
N LYS A 169 -5.76 -20.86 -4.99
CA LYS A 169 -5.77 -19.79 -6.01
C LYS A 169 -6.61 -18.62 -5.47
N ILE A 170 -5.96 -17.62 -4.87
CA ILE A 170 -6.63 -16.45 -4.27
C ILE A 170 -7.25 -15.57 -5.37
N VAL A 171 -6.63 -15.54 -6.55
CA VAL A 171 -7.15 -14.79 -7.70
C VAL A 171 -8.16 -15.66 -8.44
N LYS A 172 -9.46 -15.37 -8.25
CA LYS A 172 -10.51 -15.92 -9.11
C LYS A 172 -10.32 -15.31 -10.49
N GLU A 173 -10.16 -16.15 -11.52
CA GLU A 173 -10.09 -15.67 -12.90
C GLU A 173 -11.40 -14.94 -13.25
N THR A 174 -11.28 -13.66 -13.62
CA THR A 174 -12.38 -12.81 -14.09
C THR A 174 -12.27 -12.59 -15.59
N GLN A 175 -13.41 -12.36 -16.23
CA GLN A 175 -13.52 -12.04 -17.65
C GLN A 175 -14.55 -10.93 -17.84
N ASN A 176 -14.35 -10.09 -18.86
CA ASN A 176 -15.28 -9.02 -19.17
C ASN A 176 -16.48 -9.56 -19.95
N CYS A 177 -17.68 -9.09 -19.61
CA CYS A 177 -18.88 -9.36 -20.38
C CYS A 177 -18.76 -8.77 -21.79
N ARG A 178 -19.16 -9.52 -22.83
CA ARG A 178 -19.20 -9.04 -24.22
C ARG A 178 -20.13 -7.84 -24.42
N TYR A 179 -21.24 -7.80 -23.68
CA TYR A 179 -22.30 -6.80 -23.85
C TYR A 179 -22.10 -5.59 -22.94
N CYS A 180 -22.17 -5.79 -21.61
CA CYS A 180 -22.10 -4.68 -20.66
C CYS A 180 -20.68 -4.25 -20.27
N ARG A 181 -19.64 -4.98 -20.71
CA ARG A 181 -18.22 -4.74 -20.37
C ARG A 181 -17.89 -4.74 -18.87
N LYS A 182 -18.83 -5.14 -18.00
CA LYS A 182 -18.56 -5.34 -16.57
C LYS A 182 -17.81 -6.65 -16.35
N GLU A 183 -16.97 -6.68 -15.33
CA GLU A 183 -16.20 -7.86 -14.91
C GLU A 183 -17.11 -8.90 -14.26
N ILE A 184 -17.01 -10.15 -14.72
CA ILE A 184 -17.73 -11.31 -14.20
C ILE A 184 -16.72 -12.43 -13.94
N SER A 185 -17.06 -13.42 -13.11
CA SER A 185 -16.25 -14.63 -12.96
C SER A 185 -16.17 -15.43 -14.27
N LYS A 186 -15.05 -16.14 -14.48
CA LYS A 186 -14.84 -16.98 -15.67
C LYS A 186 -15.86 -18.12 -15.82
N ASN A 187 -16.44 -18.57 -14.71
CA ASN A 187 -17.36 -19.70 -14.67
C ASN A 187 -18.85 -19.28 -14.67
N ALA A 188 -19.18 -18.00 -14.89
CA ALA A 188 -20.56 -17.55 -14.95
C ALA A 188 -21.18 -17.85 -16.33
N SER A 189 -22.28 -18.60 -16.34
CA SER A 189 -23.09 -18.85 -17.55
C SER A 189 -23.92 -17.63 -17.98
N ARG A 190 -24.28 -16.76 -17.03
CA ARG A 190 -25.01 -15.51 -17.27
C ARG A 190 -24.35 -14.33 -16.58
N CYS A 191 -24.41 -13.17 -17.23
CA CYS A 191 -23.98 -11.92 -16.62
C CYS A 191 -24.96 -11.46 -15.52
N GLY A 192 -24.46 -11.19 -14.31
CA GLY A 192 -25.30 -10.65 -13.23
C GLY A 192 -25.79 -9.20 -13.44
N PHE A 193 -25.21 -8.47 -14.38
CA PHE A 193 -25.55 -7.06 -14.63
C PHE A 193 -26.50 -6.85 -15.81
N CYS A 194 -26.24 -7.49 -16.95
CA CYS A 194 -27.08 -7.37 -18.15
C CYS A 194 -27.87 -8.64 -18.47
N THR A 195 -27.76 -9.70 -17.67
CA THR A 195 -28.49 -10.98 -17.83
C THR A 195 -28.22 -11.74 -19.13
N SER A 196 -27.38 -11.20 -20.01
CA SER A 196 -27.00 -11.82 -21.28
C SER A 196 -26.23 -13.13 -21.05
N TRP A 197 -26.42 -14.06 -21.96
CA TRP A 197 -25.67 -15.31 -21.99
C TRP A 197 -24.23 -15.09 -22.47
N MET A 198 -23.27 -15.70 -21.79
CA MET A 198 -21.86 -15.65 -22.18
C MET A 198 -21.49 -16.70 -23.25
N ASP A 199 -22.39 -17.66 -23.51
CA ASP A 199 -22.18 -18.78 -24.44
C ASP A 199 -22.37 -18.41 -25.93
N GLY A 200 -22.68 -17.13 -26.25
CA GLY A 200 -22.84 -16.67 -27.63
C GLY A 200 -24.16 -17.06 -28.31
N ARG A 201 -25.11 -17.67 -27.59
CA ARG A 201 -26.43 -18.07 -28.12
C ARG A 201 -27.24 -16.90 -28.70
N GLU A 202 -27.09 -15.71 -28.13
CA GLU A 202 -27.77 -14.48 -28.57
C GLU A 202 -27.23 -13.94 -29.90
N GLU A 203 -26.05 -14.39 -30.35
CA GLU A 203 -25.44 -13.94 -31.61
C GLU A 203 -25.98 -14.72 -32.83
N GLN A 204 -26.76 -15.79 -32.63
CA GLN A 204 -27.14 -16.73 -33.69
C GLN A 204 -28.38 -16.37 -34.52
N GLU A 205 -29.04 -15.22 -34.30
CA GLU A 205 -30.44 -15.04 -34.75
C GLU A 205 -30.68 -14.00 -35.87
N SER A 206 -29.74 -13.73 -36.77
CA SER A 206 -30.04 -12.82 -37.92
C SER A 206 -29.51 -13.23 -39.30
N THR A 207 -28.72 -14.29 -39.43
CA THR A 207 -28.14 -14.68 -40.73
C THR A 207 -28.74 -15.94 -41.35
N SER A 208 -29.69 -16.62 -40.70
CA SER A 208 -30.25 -17.88 -41.18
C SER A 208 -31.75 -17.86 -41.51
N PHE A 209 -32.42 -16.70 -41.47
CA PHE A 209 -33.66 -16.54 -42.24
C PHE A 209 -33.28 -16.18 -43.67
N GLU A 210 -32.71 -17.16 -44.38
CA GLU A 210 -32.72 -17.12 -45.84
C GLU A 210 -34.20 -17.22 -46.23
N TRP A 211 -34.80 -16.07 -46.53
CA TRP A 211 -36.11 -16.02 -47.15
C TRP A 211 -36.11 -17.00 -48.32
N PRO A 212 -37.15 -17.83 -48.51
CA PRO A 212 -37.22 -18.69 -49.68
C PRO A 212 -36.98 -17.80 -50.90
N LYS A 213 -35.92 -18.10 -51.66
CA LYS A 213 -35.66 -17.45 -52.94
C LYS A 213 -36.86 -17.77 -53.83
N PHE A 214 -37.81 -16.85 -53.89
CA PHE A 214 -38.81 -16.85 -54.95
C PHE A 214 -38.02 -16.55 -56.22
N ASN A 215 -37.69 -17.59 -56.98
CA ASN A 215 -37.06 -17.49 -58.29
C ASN A 215 -37.91 -16.54 -59.15
N GLY A 216 -37.42 -15.32 -59.38
CA GLY A 216 -38.13 -14.33 -60.21
C GLY A 216 -38.12 -12.86 -59.74
N LEU A 217 -37.33 -12.46 -58.72
CA LEU A 217 -37.21 -11.04 -58.31
C LEU A 217 -35.76 -10.53 -58.33
N ASP A 218 -34.87 -11.33 -58.91
CA ASP A 218 -33.42 -11.22 -58.93
C ASP A 218 -32.92 -10.06 -59.83
N GLU A 219 -33.77 -9.55 -60.73
CA GLU A 219 -33.39 -8.47 -61.67
C GLU A 219 -33.62 -7.05 -61.12
N MET A 220 -34.34 -6.85 -60.01
CA MET A 220 -34.66 -5.51 -59.51
C MET A 220 -33.80 -5.00 -58.35
N THR A 221 -32.99 -5.85 -57.71
CA THR A 221 -32.29 -5.46 -56.45
C THR A 221 -30.77 -5.34 -56.57
N ASN A 222 -30.18 -5.56 -57.75
CA ASN A 222 -28.74 -5.44 -58.03
C ASN A 222 -28.19 -3.99 -58.03
N GLY A 223 -28.76 -3.10 -57.21
CA GLY A 223 -28.32 -1.72 -57.08
C GLY A 223 -28.12 -1.19 -55.65
N LEU A 224 -28.59 -1.87 -54.59
CA LEU A 224 -28.77 -1.18 -53.30
C LEU A 224 -28.19 -1.82 -52.04
N PHE A 225 -27.57 -3.00 -52.09
CA PHE A 225 -26.90 -3.56 -50.91
C PHE A 225 -25.44 -3.91 -51.19
N ARG A 226 -24.58 -2.89 -51.13
CA ARG A 226 -23.16 -3.08 -50.84
C ARG A 226 -23.05 -3.54 -49.39
N SER A 227 -22.55 -4.76 -49.20
CA SER A 227 -22.15 -5.32 -47.90
C SER A 227 -21.24 -4.35 -47.13
N SER A 228 -21.60 -4.07 -45.88
CA SER A 228 -20.82 -3.24 -44.96
C SER A 228 -19.48 -3.92 -44.59
N PRO A 229 -18.37 -3.19 -44.51
CA PRO A 229 -17.02 -3.75 -44.29
C PRO A 229 -16.73 -4.27 -42.86
N ILE A 230 -17.74 -4.43 -42.01
CA ILE A 230 -17.56 -4.79 -40.59
C ILE A 230 -17.17 -6.28 -40.43
N ASP A 231 -17.67 -7.17 -41.29
CA ASP A 231 -17.43 -8.62 -41.16
C ASP A 231 -15.99 -9.05 -41.46
N ALA A 232 -15.21 -8.22 -42.15
CA ALA A 232 -13.81 -8.51 -42.46
C ALA A 232 -12.84 -8.28 -41.28
N LYS A 233 -13.28 -7.63 -40.19
CA LYS A 233 -12.44 -7.40 -39.00
C LYS A 233 -12.58 -8.48 -37.93
N GLN A 234 -13.69 -9.23 -37.90
CA GLN A 234 -13.92 -10.27 -36.88
C GLN A 234 -13.02 -11.49 -37.10
N LYS A 235 -12.68 -11.82 -38.36
CA LYS A 235 -11.88 -13.00 -38.71
C LYS A 235 -10.38 -12.87 -38.43
N ARG A 236 -9.85 -11.67 -38.18
CA ARG A 236 -8.41 -11.44 -37.91
C ARG A 236 -8.01 -11.43 -36.43
N ARG A 237 -8.95 -11.66 -35.51
CA ARG A 237 -8.67 -11.72 -34.06
C ARG A 237 -8.80 -13.13 -33.48
N ALA A 238 -9.04 -14.12 -34.34
CA ALA A 238 -9.20 -15.53 -33.97
C ALA A 238 -7.97 -16.40 -34.31
N ASP A 239 -6.94 -15.80 -34.92
CA ASP A 239 -5.60 -16.36 -35.11
C ASP A 239 -4.61 -15.57 -34.22
#